data_AF-A0A914T0S1-F1
#
_entry.id   AF-A0A914T0S1-F1
#
_cell.length_a   1.000
_cell.length_b   1.000
_cell.length_c   1.000
_cell.angle_alpha   90.00
_cell.angle_beta   90.00
_cell.angle_gamma   90.00
#
_symmetry.space_group_name_H-M   'P 1'
#
loop_
_entity.id
_entity.type
_entity.pdbx_description
1 polymer ?
#
loop_
_entity_poly.entity_id
_entity_poly.type
_entity_poly.pdbx_seq_one_letter_code
_entity_poly.pdbx_strand_id
1 'polypeptide(L)'
;MTPALRQQILDYYNEVRSTLENGQLLLNTGKYALQAESLPDLTWDCEIEEKIYNWLEETCDLPGADSISNANNMTWIYSRRNNDNADTLVSEMLAGQPYLTGVYEYFYPQLGRHNLYLLPETTYLMNHIVALSDKAQHIGCAIQHCSMSEKNIYGMNFPAHINNRIYCQISLSENLEFGNSIYQVSPSANYIPPTQDVICQNMGGMRIEEREAILQKINEARNQISQGTYQVGNGNALQSATPLSPLLWSCEDESALMIEKVDTCSTHVIDAEKEFEKIVPGTVANMNNNDFMTMWTQFFSEVFTANPNFNFLSQSTAYSTHYPAAFALSETAETIACIKKVCSSNSPPLPGSIPAATFYHICRAKPSIQIGTDLYQV
;
A
#
# COMPACT_ATOMS: atom_id res chain seq x y z
N MET A 1 -22.25 29.06 -12.94
CA MET A 1 -22.49 27.77 -13.62
C MET A 1 -23.94 27.65 -14.08
N THR A 2 -24.26 26.86 -15.11
CA THR A 2 -25.65 26.67 -15.58
C THR A 2 -26.34 25.53 -14.83
N PRO A 3 -27.68 25.49 -14.73
CA PRO A 3 -28.40 24.36 -14.14
C PRO A 3 -28.11 23.02 -14.82
N ALA A 4 -27.94 23.02 -16.16
CA ALA A 4 -27.59 21.81 -16.91
C ALA A 4 -26.23 21.23 -16.48
N LEU A 5 -25.23 22.08 -16.28
CA LEU A 5 -23.91 21.63 -15.82
C LEU A 5 -23.93 21.12 -14.38
N ARG A 6 -24.72 21.76 -13.49
CA ARG A 6 -24.95 21.26 -12.12
C ARG A 6 -25.48 19.84 -12.14
N GLN A 7 -26.54 19.63 -12.93
CA GLN A 7 -27.18 18.32 -13.06
C GLN A 7 -26.21 17.28 -13.64
N GLN A 8 -25.45 17.65 -14.68
CA GLN A 8 -24.48 16.74 -15.30
C GLN A 8 -23.41 16.26 -14.31
N ILE A 9 -22.87 17.15 -13.46
CA ILE A 9 -21.89 16.79 -12.44
C ILE A 9 -22.53 15.91 -11.37
N LEU A 10 -23.72 16.28 -10.91
CA LEU A 10 -24.45 15.54 -9.88
C LEU A 10 -24.80 14.12 -10.33
N ASP A 11 -25.36 13.98 -11.53
CA ASP A 11 -25.72 12.71 -12.14
C ASP A 11 -24.50 11.80 -12.26
N TYR A 12 -23.36 12.33 -12.70
CA TYR A 12 -22.13 11.57 -12.80
C TYR A 12 -21.69 10.96 -11.46
N TYR A 13 -21.60 11.78 -10.40
CA TYR A 13 -21.13 11.26 -9.10
C TYR A 13 -22.14 10.27 -8.49
N ASN A 14 -23.44 10.52 -8.63
CA ASN A 14 -24.47 9.60 -8.15
C ASN A 14 -24.49 8.29 -8.97
N GLU A 15 -24.25 8.34 -10.28
CA GLU A 15 -24.08 7.15 -11.10
C GLU A 15 -22.87 6.32 -10.65
N VAL A 16 -21.72 6.94 -10.38
CA VAL A 16 -20.53 6.24 -9.87
C VAL A 16 -20.79 5.63 -8.49
N ARG A 17 -21.46 6.35 -7.58
CA ARG A 17 -21.84 5.87 -6.24
C ARG A 17 -22.78 4.67 -6.34
N SER A 18 -23.83 4.78 -7.15
CA SER A 18 -24.77 3.68 -7.39
C SER A 18 -24.07 2.46 -8.01
N THR A 19 -23.16 2.68 -8.96
CA THR A 19 -22.38 1.61 -9.57
C THR A 19 -21.47 0.91 -8.55
N LEU A 20 -20.88 1.65 -7.61
CA LEU A 20 -20.07 1.12 -6.51
C LEU A 20 -20.92 0.34 -5.47
N GLU A 21 -22.07 0.88 -5.07
CA GLU A 21 -23.03 0.23 -4.16
C GLU A 21 -23.61 -1.07 -4.75
N ASN A 22 -23.70 -1.16 -6.09
CA ASN A 22 -24.09 -2.38 -6.79
C ASN A 22 -22.92 -3.35 -7.06
N GLY A 23 -21.68 -3.00 -6.68
CA GLY A 23 -20.49 -3.82 -6.94
C GLY A 23 -20.14 -3.93 -8.43
N GLN A 24 -20.59 -2.98 -9.24
CA GLN A 24 -20.45 -2.97 -10.70
C GLN A 24 -19.35 -2.01 -11.19
N LEU A 25 -18.65 -1.34 -10.28
CA LEU A 25 -17.62 -0.38 -10.64
C LEU A 25 -16.37 -1.11 -11.14
N LEU A 26 -16.25 -1.24 -12.47
CA LEU A 26 -15.11 -1.87 -13.11
C LEU A 26 -13.89 -0.95 -13.02
N LEU A 27 -12.84 -1.44 -12.38
CA LEU A 27 -11.54 -0.81 -12.32
C LEU A 27 -10.79 -1.08 -13.62
N ASN A 28 -9.84 -0.23 -13.97
CA ASN A 28 -9.05 -0.40 -15.19
C ASN A 28 -8.07 -1.59 -15.11
N THR A 29 -7.89 -2.19 -13.92
CA THR A 29 -7.26 -3.51 -13.73
C THR A 29 -8.06 -4.65 -14.36
N GLY A 30 -9.31 -4.39 -14.77
CA GLY A 30 -10.27 -5.41 -15.19
C GLY A 30 -10.98 -6.11 -14.02
N LYS A 31 -10.71 -5.71 -12.77
CA LYS A 31 -11.44 -6.18 -11.58
C LYS A 31 -12.53 -5.20 -11.18
N TYR A 32 -13.53 -5.65 -10.45
CA TYR A 32 -14.54 -4.79 -9.83
C TYR A 32 -14.07 -4.25 -8.48
N ALA A 33 -14.47 -3.02 -8.14
CA ALA A 33 -14.33 -2.48 -6.79
C ALA A 33 -15.20 -3.26 -5.80
N LEU A 34 -14.86 -3.19 -4.50
CA LEU A 34 -15.70 -3.78 -3.46
C LEU A 34 -17.04 -3.07 -3.36
N GLN A 35 -18.09 -3.86 -3.22
CA GLN A 35 -19.45 -3.37 -3.05
C GLN A 35 -19.59 -2.55 -1.75
N ALA A 36 -20.05 -1.31 -1.86
CA ALA A 36 -20.44 -0.52 -0.70
C ALA A 36 -21.81 -0.99 -0.15
N GLU A 37 -22.00 -0.94 1.17
CA GLU A 37 -23.25 -1.33 1.84
C GLU A 37 -24.37 -0.32 1.59
N SER A 38 -24.06 0.97 1.70
CA SER A 38 -24.97 2.04 1.34
C SER A 38 -24.22 3.32 0.98
N LEU A 39 -24.57 3.94 -0.15
CA LEU A 39 -24.03 5.22 -0.58
C LEU A 39 -25.17 6.16 -0.97
N PRO A 40 -25.64 7.05 -0.06
CA PRO A 40 -26.73 7.94 -0.37
C PRO A 40 -26.38 8.86 -1.54
N ASP A 41 -27.36 9.19 -2.38
CA ASP A 41 -27.18 10.16 -3.45
C ASP A 41 -26.74 11.51 -2.88
N LEU A 42 -25.76 12.13 -3.53
CA LEU A 42 -25.40 13.51 -3.27
C LEU A 42 -26.53 14.42 -3.73
N THR A 43 -26.71 15.54 -3.02
CA THR A 43 -27.55 16.65 -3.48
C THR A 43 -26.71 17.88 -3.79
N TRP A 44 -27.17 18.71 -4.73
CA TRP A 44 -26.51 19.97 -5.01
C TRP A 44 -26.70 20.96 -3.86
N ASP A 45 -25.61 21.62 -3.42
CA ASP A 45 -25.65 22.67 -2.40
C ASP A 45 -25.19 24.01 -2.99
N CYS A 46 -26.15 24.94 -3.10
CA CYS A 46 -25.93 26.28 -3.62
C CYS A 46 -25.06 27.14 -2.71
N GLU A 47 -25.08 26.95 -1.38
CA GLU A 47 -24.22 27.70 -0.47
C GLU A 47 -22.75 27.28 -0.64
N ILE A 48 -22.51 25.99 -0.88
CA ILE A 48 -21.18 25.49 -1.22
C ILE A 48 -20.72 26.06 -2.56
N GLU A 49 -21.55 26.00 -3.61
CA GLU A 49 -21.24 26.61 -4.91
C GLU A 49 -20.93 28.12 -4.78
N GLU A 50 -21.74 28.87 -4.04
CA GLU A 50 -21.55 30.31 -3.84
C GLU A 50 -20.24 30.62 -3.10
N LYS A 51 -19.93 29.86 -2.03
CA LYS A 51 -18.65 30.01 -1.29
C LYS A 51 -17.45 29.77 -2.20
N ILE A 52 -17.48 28.71 -3.02
CA ILE A 52 -16.41 28.43 -3.98
C ILE A 52 -16.34 29.56 -5.01
N TYR A 53 -17.46 29.99 -5.56
CA TYR A 53 -17.50 31.05 -6.57
C TYR A 53 -16.89 32.36 -6.04
N ASN A 54 -17.29 32.79 -4.84
CA ASN A 54 -16.76 34.00 -4.22
C ASN A 54 -15.25 33.87 -3.96
N TRP A 55 -14.79 32.72 -3.47
CA TRP A 55 -13.36 32.47 -3.31
C TRP A 55 -12.62 32.53 -4.65
N LEU A 56 -13.20 32.00 -5.73
CA LEU A 56 -12.59 32.06 -7.06
C LEU A 56 -12.47 33.45 -7.63
N GLU A 57 -13.48 34.27 -7.38
CA GLU A 57 -13.47 35.68 -7.76
C GLU A 57 -12.30 36.43 -7.09
N GLU A 58 -12.03 36.12 -5.82
CA GLU A 58 -10.94 36.72 -5.05
C GLU A 58 -9.55 36.13 -5.40
N THR A 59 -9.47 34.86 -5.79
CA THR A 59 -8.20 34.09 -5.91
C THR A 59 -7.83 33.67 -7.33
N CYS A 60 -8.47 34.23 -8.36
CA CYS A 60 -8.07 34.02 -9.75
C CYS A 60 -6.56 34.27 -9.99
N ASP A 61 -5.90 35.02 -9.10
CA ASP A 61 -4.46 35.12 -8.95
C ASP A 61 -3.90 33.98 -8.08
N LEU A 62 -3.46 32.88 -8.74
CA LEU A 62 -2.77 31.70 -8.19
C LEU A 62 -2.38 31.76 -6.68
N PRO A 63 -3.05 30.98 -5.84
CA PRO A 63 -2.40 30.30 -4.73
C PRO A 63 -2.51 28.77 -4.89
N GLY A 64 -1.61 28.04 -4.23
CA GLY A 64 -1.77 26.59 -4.04
C GLY A 64 -3.13 26.27 -3.43
N ALA A 65 -3.64 25.07 -3.69
CA ALA A 65 -4.95 24.57 -3.26
C ALA A 65 -5.21 24.60 -1.74
N ASP A 66 -4.22 25.01 -0.95
CA ASP A 66 -4.15 24.86 0.50
C ASP A 66 -5.07 25.80 1.30
N SER A 67 -5.79 26.74 0.66
CA SER A 67 -6.54 27.80 1.38
C SER A 67 -8.04 27.57 1.59
N ILE A 68 -8.67 26.58 0.94
CA ILE A 68 -10.10 26.23 1.20
C ILE A 68 -10.26 24.91 1.96
N SER A 69 -9.22 24.08 2.00
CA SER A 69 -9.27 22.80 2.71
C SER A 69 -9.34 23.04 4.22
N ASN A 70 -10.54 23.01 4.78
CA ASN A 70 -10.73 22.70 6.20
C ASN A 70 -11.00 21.19 6.33
N ALA A 71 -10.87 20.63 7.54
CA ALA A 71 -10.94 19.18 7.77
C ALA A 71 -12.24 18.50 7.27
N ASN A 72 -13.27 19.29 6.90
CA ASN A 72 -14.60 18.80 6.56
C ASN A 72 -14.97 19.07 5.10
N ASN A 73 -14.13 19.83 4.38
CA ASN A 73 -14.40 20.29 3.03
C ASN A 73 -13.16 20.06 2.18
N MET A 74 -13.25 19.06 1.33
CA MET A 74 -12.22 18.79 0.34
C MET A 74 -12.52 19.56 -0.93
N THR A 75 -11.53 20.29 -1.43
CA THR A 75 -11.63 21.11 -2.65
C THR A 75 -10.72 20.55 -3.73
N TRP A 76 -11.26 20.34 -4.93
CA TRP A 76 -10.44 19.98 -6.09
C TRP A 76 -10.39 21.07 -7.14
N ILE A 77 -9.28 21.10 -7.87
CA ILE A 77 -9.01 22.10 -8.91
C ILE A 77 -8.75 21.37 -10.22
N TYR A 78 -9.64 21.56 -11.19
CA TYR A 78 -9.36 21.23 -12.58
C TYR A 78 -9.05 22.53 -13.31
N SER A 79 -7.83 22.68 -13.84
CA SER A 79 -7.43 23.88 -14.57
C SER A 79 -6.95 23.52 -15.98
N ARG A 80 -7.39 24.29 -16.97
CA ARG A 80 -6.94 24.16 -18.36
C ARG A 80 -6.47 25.49 -18.89
N ARG A 81 -5.45 25.48 -19.76
CA ARG A 81 -4.83 26.68 -20.36
C ARG A 81 -5.58 27.27 -21.56
N ASN A 82 -6.72 26.70 -21.92
CA ASN A 82 -7.46 27.04 -23.14
C ASN A 82 -8.79 27.71 -22.81
N ASN A 83 -9.25 28.55 -23.73
CA ASN A 83 -10.53 29.27 -23.71
C ASN A 83 -11.76 28.37 -23.95
N ASP A 84 -11.72 27.12 -23.50
CA ASP A 84 -12.82 26.21 -23.78
C ASP A 84 -14.07 26.63 -23.00
N ASN A 85 -15.25 26.49 -23.60
CA ASN A 85 -16.49 26.80 -22.88
C ASN A 85 -16.67 25.88 -21.66
N ALA A 86 -17.49 26.32 -20.71
CA ALA A 86 -17.74 25.58 -19.47
C ALA A 86 -18.23 24.13 -19.71
N ASP A 87 -19.02 23.91 -20.76
CA ASP A 87 -19.55 22.58 -21.12
C ASP A 87 -18.43 21.61 -21.53
N THR A 88 -17.46 22.08 -22.32
CA THR A 88 -16.29 21.28 -22.72
C THR A 88 -15.44 20.96 -21.50
N LEU A 89 -15.22 21.94 -20.63
CA LEU A 89 -14.41 21.76 -19.43
C LEU A 89 -15.03 20.73 -18.46
N VAL A 90 -16.36 20.78 -18.26
CA VAL A 90 -17.07 19.78 -17.46
C VAL A 90 -17.02 18.42 -18.15
N SER A 91 -17.31 18.35 -19.45
CA SER A 91 -17.30 17.09 -20.18
C SER A 91 -15.93 16.42 -20.14
N GLU A 92 -14.85 17.18 -20.21
CA GLU A 92 -13.48 16.67 -20.08
C GLU A 92 -13.10 16.34 -18.64
N MET A 93 -13.55 17.13 -17.66
CA MET A 93 -13.37 16.79 -16.24
C MET A 93 -13.99 15.43 -15.94
N LEU A 94 -15.19 15.18 -16.46
CA LEU A 94 -15.92 13.92 -16.32
C LEU A 94 -15.32 12.80 -17.19
N ALA A 95 -14.90 13.09 -18.42
CA ALA A 95 -14.26 12.11 -19.31
C ALA A 95 -12.80 11.79 -18.93
N GLY A 96 -12.14 12.68 -18.18
CA GLY A 96 -10.82 12.48 -17.58
C GLY A 96 -10.87 11.60 -16.34
N GLN A 97 -12.05 11.19 -15.88
CA GLN A 97 -12.21 10.30 -14.74
C GLN A 97 -11.81 8.82 -14.93
N PRO A 98 -11.27 8.31 -16.05
CA PRO A 98 -10.48 7.09 -16.03
C PRO A 98 -9.32 7.13 -15.01
N TYR A 99 -8.99 8.30 -14.46
CA TYR A 99 -8.14 8.40 -13.27
C TYR A 99 -8.80 7.81 -12.02
N LEU A 100 -10.12 7.89 -11.79
CA LEU A 100 -10.77 7.15 -10.70
C LEU A 100 -10.41 5.66 -10.79
N THR A 101 -10.56 5.06 -11.98
CA THR A 101 -10.23 3.65 -12.22
C THR A 101 -8.73 3.37 -12.20
N GLY A 102 -7.88 4.24 -12.78
CA GLY A 102 -6.41 4.16 -12.73
C GLY A 102 -5.79 4.32 -11.35
N VAL A 103 -6.52 4.96 -10.46
CA VAL A 103 -6.12 5.16 -9.07
C VAL A 103 -6.48 3.94 -8.23
N TYR A 104 -7.64 3.35 -8.47
CA TYR A 104 -7.90 2.00 -8.00
C TYR A 104 -6.83 1.02 -8.53
N GLU A 105 -6.34 1.15 -9.77
CA GLU A 105 -5.22 0.33 -10.27
C GLU A 105 -3.98 0.36 -9.40
N TYR A 106 -3.57 1.55 -8.97
CA TYR A 106 -2.30 1.72 -8.28
C TYR A 106 -2.39 1.35 -6.80
N PHE A 107 -3.56 1.59 -6.19
CA PHE A 107 -3.73 1.54 -4.74
C PHE A 107 -4.61 0.40 -4.21
N TYR A 108 -5.57 -0.08 -5.00
CA TYR A 108 -6.35 -1.28 -4.68
C TYR A 108 -5.44 -2.50 -4.49
N PRO A 109 -4.32 -2.61 -5.23
CA PRO A 109 -3.31 -3.59 -4.92
C PRO A 109 -2.63 -3.36 -3.56
N GLN A 110 -2.19 -2.13 -3.28
CA GLN A 110 -1.19 -1.85 -2.25
C GLN A 110 -1.69 -1.86 -0.81
N LEU A 111 -2.99 -1.62 -0.59
CA LEU A 111 -3.47 -1.31 0.75
C LEU A 111 -4.00 -2.49 1.56
N GLY A 112 -4.31 -3.64 0.95
CA GLY A 112 -4.79 -4.84 1.66
C GLY A 112 -5.99 -4.63 2.62
N ARG A 113 -6.60 -3.44 2.62
CA ARG A 113 -7.65 -2.97 3.51
C ARG A 113 -8.59 -2.05 2.73
N HIS A 114 -9.84 -2.08 3.16
CA HIS A 114 -11.00 -1.37 2.64
C HIS A 114 -10.97 0.17 2.83
N ASN A 115 -9.80 0.76 3.11
CA ASN A 115 -9.66 2.17 3.46
C ASN A 115 -8.88 2.90 2.38
N LEU A 116 -9.60 3.47 1.41
CA LEU A 116 -9.08 4.39 0.41
C LEU A 116 -8.36 5.62 1.01
N TYR A 117 -8.51 5.86 2.32
CA TYR A 117 -7.93 6.98 3.05
C TYR A 117 -6.46 6.82 3.45
N LEU A 118 -5.86 5.63 3.34
CA LEU A 118 -4.47 5.38 3.77
C LEU A 118 -3.41 5.74 2.71
N LEU A 119 -3.77 6.58 1.74
CA LEU A 119 -2.91 6.86 0.61
C LEU A 119 -1.98 8.04 0.90
N PRO A 120 -0.64 7.83 0.88
CA PRO A 120 0.30 8.91 1.10
C PRO A 120 0.19 9.92 -0.05
N GLU A 121 -0.26 11.12 0.31
CA GLU A 121 0.04 12.42 -0.32
C GLU A 121 -0.23 12.63 -1.82
N THR A 122 -1.09 11.84 -2.47
CA THR A 122 -1.62 12.26 -3.78
C THR A 122 -2.86 13.14 -3.56
N THR A 123 -2.64 14.46 -3.44
CA THR A 123 -3.70 15.48 -3.28
C THR A 123 -4.79 15.43 -4.36
N TYR A 124 -4.47 14.94 -5.56
CA TYR A 124 -5.45 14.72 -6.64
C TYR A 124 -6.48 13.63 -6.32
N LEU A 125 -6.12 12.68 -5.47
CA LEU A 125 -6.89 11.47 -5.21
C LEU A 125 -8.02 11.66 -4.21
N MET A 126 -7.66 12.34 -3.13
CA MET A 126 -8.51 12.51 -1.95
C MET A 126 -9.82 13.19 -2.35
N ASN A 127 -9.76 14.03 -3.39
CA ASN A 127 -10.88 14.72 -4.01
C ASN A 127 -11.99 13.79 -4.50
N HIS A 128 -11.64 12.72 -5.20
CA HIS A 128 -12.62 11.77 -5.72
C HIS A 128 -13.05 10.76 -4.64
N ILE A 129 -12.12 10.38 -3.76
CA ILE A 129 -12.38 9.44 -2.67
C ILE A 129 -13.43 10.00 -1.71
N VAL A 130 -13.37 11.30 -1.40
CA VAL A 130 -14.39 11.96 -0.56
C VAL A 130 -15.77 11.90 -1.20
N ALA A 131 -15.87 12.05 -2.52
CA ALA A 131 -17.13 11.94 -3.24
C ALA A 131 -17.77 10.54 -3.16
N LEU A 132 -16.98 9.52 -2.88
CA LEU A 132 -17.41 8.14 -2.73
C LEU A 132 -17.64 7.73 -1.28
N SER A 133 -17.51 8.66 -0.32
CA SER A 133 -17.77 8.36 1.09
C SER A 133 -19.27 8.26 1.38
N ASP A 134 -19.66 7.33 2.27
CA ASP A 134 -21.02 7.25 2.83
C ASP A 134 -21.40 8.50 3.65
N LYS A 135 -20.41 9.28 4.09
CA LYS A 135 -20.59 10.55 4.82
C LYS A 135 -20.77 11.75 3.91
N ALA A 136 -20.47 11.63 2.61
CA ALA A 136 -20.70 12.71 1.66
C ALA A 136 -22.20 12.84 1.39
N GLN A 137 -22.76 14.03 1.63
CA GLN A 137 -24.19 14.30 1.47
C GLN A 137 -24.46 15.38 0.42
N HIS A 138 -23.56 16.36 0.31
CA HIS A 138 -23.76 17.48 -0.59
C HIS A 138 -22.52 17.79 -1.41
N ILE A 139 -22.74 18.24 -2.64
CA ILE A 139 -21.70 18.70 -3.57
C ILE A 139 -22.08 20.08 -4.10
N GLY A 140 -21.09 20.97 -4.19
CA GLY A 140 -21.23 22.23 -4.89
C GLY A 140 -19.98 22.46 -5.73
N CYS A 141 -20.16 22.95 -6.96
CA CYS A 141 -19.05 23.36 -7.81
C CYS A 141 -19.26 24.76 -8.38
N ALA A 142 -18.16 25.44 -8.67
CA ALA A 142 -18.15 26.68 -9.43
C ALA A 142 -17.13 26.61 -10.55
N ILE A 143 -17.42 27.35 -11.63
CA ILE A 143 -16.53 27.50 -12.78
C ILE A 143 -16.25 28.98 -12.92
N GLN A 144 -14.98 29.35 -12.90
CA GLN A 144 -14.54 30.73 -13.10
C GLN A 144 -13.56 30.80 -14.27
N HIS A 145 -13.80 31.79 -15.14
CA HIS A 145 -12.87 32.18 -16.19
C HIS A 145 -11.87 33.18 -15.59
N CYS A 146 -10.61 32.76 -15.42
CA CYS A 146 -9.56 33.64 -14.92
C CYS A 146 -8.72 34.17 -16.08
N SER A 147 -8.82 35.47 -16.35
CA SER A 147 -7.89 36.17 -17.24
C SER A 147 -6.60 36.46 -16.45
N MET A 148 -5.57 35.64 -16.62
CA MET A 148 -4.28 35.95 -16.01
C MET A 148 -3.61 37.07 -16.82
N SER A 149 -3.35 38.21 -16.18
CA SER A 149 -2.43 39.21 -16.73
C SER A 149 -1.00 38.63 -16.76
N GLU A 150 -0.18 39.03 -17.72
CA GLU A 150 1.23 38.59 -17.80
C GLU A 150 1.95 38.85 -16.47
N LYS A 151 2.27 37.79 -15.73
CA LYS A 151 3.05 37.89 -14.49
C LYS A 151 4.42 37.24 -14.70
N ASN A 152 5.46 38.06 -14.53
CA ASN A 152 6.85 37.61 -14.45
C ASN A 152 7.07 36.94 -13.09
N ILE A 153 6.98 35.62 -13.06
CA ILE A 153 7.28 34.81 -11.87
C ILE A 153 8.68 34.18 -12.10
N TYR A 154 9.66 34.59 -11.29
CA TYR A 154 11.05 34.09 -11.31
C TYR A 154 11.80 34.17 -12.67
N GLY A 155 11.75 35.32 -13.36
CA GLY A 155 12.61 35.57 -14.52
C GLY A 155 12.29 34.76 -15.77
N MET A 156 11.15 34.05 -15.78
CA MET A 156 10.58 33.42 -16.98
C MET A 156 9.30 34.19 -17.36
N ASN A 157 9.30 34.81 -18.54
CA ASN A 157 8.11 35.39 -19.14
C ASN A 157 7.17 34.25 -19.54
N PHE A 158 6.04 34.11 -18.84
CA PHE A 158 4.93 33.28 -19.29
C PHE A 158 3.95 34.18 -20.06
N PRO A 159 3.62 33.87 -21.33
CA PRO A 159 2.62 34.65 -22.07
C PRO A 159 1.26 34.61 -21.36
N ALA A 160 0.46 35.66 -21.52
CA ALA A 160 -0.90 35.73 -20.96
C ALA A 160 -1.70 34.50 -21.41
N HIS A 161 -2.11 33.68 -20.44
CA HIS A 161 -2.96 32.53 -20.67
C HIS A 161 -4.28 32.76 -19.94
N ILE A 162 -5.40 32.55 -20.65
CA ILE A 162 -6.71 32.48 -20.01
C ILE A 162 -6.85 31.06 -19.50
N ASN A 163 -7.06 30.93 -18.19
CA ASN A 163 -7.23 29.65 -17.55
C ASN A 163 -8.67 29.53 -17.08
N ASN A 164 -9.38 28.54 -17.63
CA ASN A 164 -10.69 28.17 -17.11
C ASN A 164 -10.47 27.14 -16.02
N ARG A 165 -11.12 27.35 -14.88
CA ARG A 165 -10.97 26.47 -13.72
C ARG A 165 -12.32 26.01 -13.21
N ILE A 166 -12.42 24.71 -12.90
CA ILE A 166 -13.55 24.12 -12.17
C ILE A 166 -13.07 23.79 -10.77
N TYR A 167 -13.87 24.19 -9.81
CA TYR A 167 -13.68 23.87 -8.42
C TYR A 167 -14.93 23.21 -7.90
N CYS A 168 -14.78 22.08 -7.23
CA CYS A 168 -15.87 21.47 -6.49
C CYS A 168 -15.44 21.22 -5.06
N GLN A 169 -16.44 21.28 -4.19
CA GLN A 169 -16.31 20.94 -2.79
C GLN A 169 -17.45 20.00 -2.41
N ILE A 170 -17.11 19.05 -1.55
CA ILE A 170 -18.06 18.08 -1.00
C ILE A 170 -18.10 18.31 0.50
N SER A 171 -19.31 18.41 1.05
CA SER A 171 -19.51 18.46 2.49
C SER A 171 -19.77 17.07 3.05
N LEU A 172 -19.13 16.78 4.17
CA LEU A 172 -19.32 15.56 4.93
C LEU A 172 -20.30 15.81 6.08
N SER A 173 -21.12 14.81 6.42
CA SER A 173 -22.02 14.87 7.57
C SER A 173 -21.29 14.90 8.91
N GLU A 174 -20.04 14.42 8.93
CA GLU A 174 -19.15 14.38 10.08
C GLU A 174 -17.69 14.37 9.61
N ASN A 175 -16.75 14.72 10.50
CA ASN A 175 -15.33 14.78 10.16
C ASN A 175 -14.83 13.36 9.81
N LEU A 176 -14.13 13.23 8.68
CA LEU A 176 -13.40 11.99 8.38
C LEU A 176 -12.15 11.92 9.27
N GLU A 177 -12.17 11.05 10.27
CA GLU A 177 -10.97 10.73 11.05
C GLU A 177 -10.00 9.90 10.20
N PHE A 178 -8.74 10.31 10.20
CA PHE A 178 -7.68 9.60 9.50
C PHE A 178 -7.59 8.15 9.98
N GLY A 179 -7.75 7.19 9.07
CA GLY A 179 -7.64 5.76 9.35
C GLY A 179 -8.98 5.00 9.39
N ASN A 180 -10.12 5.68 9.35
CA ASN A 180 -11.43 5.03 9.25
C ASN A 180 -11.82 4.73 7.78
N SER A 181 -12.70 3.74 7.59
CA SER A 181 -13.24 3.43 6.26
C SER A 181 -14.17 4.53 5.79
N ILE A 182 -14.15 4.82 4.48
CA ILE A 182 -14.98 5.86 3.89
C ILE A 182 -16.41 5.39 3.61
N TYR A 183 -16.67 4.08 3.64
CA TYR A 183 -18.00 3.47 3.56
C TYR A 183 -17.98 2.07 4.15
N GLN A 184 -19.10 1.60 4.70
CA GLN A 184 -19.23 0.20 5.13
C GLN A 184 -19.28 -0.72 3.91
N VAL A 185 -18.62 -1.88 3.97
CA VAL A 185 -18.61 -2.88 2.89
C VAL A 185 -19.73 -3.88 3.13
N SER A 186 -20.56 -4.15 2.12
CA SER A 186 -21.65 -5.12 2.26
C SER A 186 -21.10 -6.54 2.47
N PRO A 187 -21.49 -7.25 3.54
CA PRO A 187 -21.18 -8.67 3.69
C PRO A 187 -22.05 -9.47 2.72
N SER A 188 -21.59 -9.68 1.48
CA SER A 188 -22.38 -10.42 0.49
C SER A 188 -22.66 -11.86 0.95
N ALA A 189 -23.83 -12.40 0.59
CA ALA A 189 -24.23 -13.80 0.89
C ALA A 189 -23.38 -14.88 0.18
N ASN A 190 -22.41 -14.48 -0.64
CA ASN A 190 -21.36 -15.33 -1.23
C ASN A 190 -19.95 -14.93 -0.75
N TYR A 191 -19.86 -14.15 0.33
CA TYR A 191 -18.61 -13.93 1.05
C TYR A 191 -18.24 -15.21 1.79
N ILE A 192 -17.57 -16.11 1.08
CA ILE A 192 -16.71 -17.08 1.71
C ILE A 192 -15.58 -16.23 2.32
N PRO A 193 -15.44 -16.16 3.67
CA PRO A 193 -14.28 -15.49 4.26
C PRO A 193 -13.06 -16.11 3.58
N PRO A 194 -12.13 -15.30 3.05
CA PRO A 194 -11.07 -15.83 2.23
C PRO A 194 -10.40 -16.95 3.03
N THR A 195 -10.44 -18.16 2.48
CA THR A 195 -9.50 -19.18 2.88
C THR A 195 -8.12 -18.58 2.71
N GLN A 196 -7.17 -19.11 3.47
CA GLN A 196 -5.74 -18.82 3.51
C GLN A 196 -5.01 -18.62 2.14
N ASP A 197 -5.72 -18.80 1.03
CA ASP A 197 -5.28 -18.76 -0.37
C ASP A 197 -5.18 -17.34 -0.98
N VAL A 198 -5.51 -16.28 -0.23
CA VAL A 198 -5.27 -14.89 -0.68
C VAL A 198 -4.06 -14.35 0.07
N ILE A 199 -2.89 -14.95 -0.18
CA ILE A 199 -1.63 -14.51 0.42
C ILE A 199 -1.34 -13.08 -0.07
N CYS A 200 -1.71 -12.11 0.76
CA CYS A 200 -1.35 -10.70 0.74
C CYS A 200 -1.27 -10.11 -0.67
N GLN A 201 -2.43 -10.00 -1.33
CA GLN A 201 -2.49 -9.36 -2.62
C GLN A 201 -1.92 -7.93 -2.50
N ASN A 202 -0.71 -7.78 -3.05
CA ASN A 202 0.00 -6.57 -3.47
C ASN A 202 0.57 -5.58 -2.44
N MET A 203 1.03 -6.05 -1.29
CA MET A 203 2.01 -5.25 -0.53
C MET A 203 3.29 -5.07 -1.36
N GLY A 204 3.70 -3.82 -1.58
CA GLY A 204 4.71 -3.37 -2.56
C GLY A 204 6.17 -3.84 -2.37
N GLY A 205 6.39 -5.00 -1.75
CA GLY A 205 7.73 -5.58 -1.55
C GLY A 205 7.93 -6.95 -2.19
N MET A 206 6.91 -7.81 -2.25
CA MET A 206 7.03 -9.17 -2.80
C MET A 206 5.86 -9.56 -3.68
N ARG A 207 6.10 -10.49 -4.60
CA ARG A 207 5.10 -11.12 -5.47
C ARG A 207 4.43 -12.31 -4.78
N ILE A 208 3.24 -12.71 -5.24
CA ILE A 208 2.51 -13.83 -4.64
C ILE A 208 3.30 -15.14 -4.76
N GLU A 209 3.93 -15.37 -5.91
CA GLU A 209 4.74 -16.56 -6.17
C GLU A 209 6.00 -16.60 -5.30
N GLU A 210 6.51 -15.43 -4.89
CA GLU A 210 7.59 -15.32 -3.92
C GLU A 210 7.10 -15.78 -2.55
N ARG A 211 5.97 -15.25 -2.06
CA ARG A 211 5.40 -15.64 -0.75
C ARG A 211 5.13 -17.14 -0.67
N GLU A 212 4.49 -17.70 -1.70
CA GLU A 212 4.20 -19.13 -1.80
C GLU A 212 5.47 -19.97 -1.79
N ALA A 213 6.50 -19.58 -2.57
CA ALA A 213 7.76 -20.31 -2.61
C ALA A 213 8.48 -20.31 -1.25
N ILE A 214 8.46 -19.18 -0.54
CA ILE A 214 9.04 -19.07 0.81
C ILE A 214 8.30 -19.99 1.77
N LEU A 215 6.96 -19.86 1.83
CA LEU A 215 6.12 -20.62 2.75
C LEU A 215 6.23 -22.12 2.50
N GLN A 216 6.18 -22.55 1.23
CA GLN A 216 6.29 -23.94 0.83
C GLN A 216 7.61 -24.56 1.31
N LYS A 217 8.74 -23.89 1.07
CA LYS A 217 10.05 -24.42 1.46
C LYS A 217 10.26 -24.49 2.97
N ILE A 218 9.75 -23.51 3.72
CA ILE A 218 9.82 -23.54 5.18
C ILE A 218 8.97 -24.68 5.73
N ASN A 219 7.75 -24.86 5.20
CA ASN A 219 6.87 -25.95 5.64
C ASN A 219 7.38 -27.33 5.21
N GLU A 220 8.02 -27.44 4.05
CA GLU A 220 8.73 -28.65 3.64
C GLU A 220 9.87 -28.99 4.62
N ALA A 221 10.68 -28.01 5.01
CA ALA A 221 11.75 -28.19 5.99
C ALA A 221 11.19 -28.63 7.36
N ARG A 222 10.13 -27.97 7.86
CA ARG A 222 9.44 -28.35 9.11
C ARG A 222 8.95 -29.79 9.07
N ASN A 223 8.30 -30.20 7.97
CA ASN A 223 7.83 -31.58 7.81
C ASN A 223 8.98 -32.59 7.75
N GLN A 224 10.07 -32.30 7.03
CA GLN A 224 11.24 -33.17 6.98
C GLN A 224 11.92 -33.29 8.36
N ILE A 225 11.97 -32.22 9.15
CA ILE A 225 12.49 -32.23 10.53
C ILE A 225 11.61 -33.10 11.43
N SER A 226 10.29 -32.98 11.35
CA SER A 226 9.35 -33.84 12.11
C SER A 226 9.43 -35.32 11.73
N GLN A 227 9.99 -35.65 10.57
CA GLN A 227 10.21 -37.02 10.12
C GLN A 227 11.63 -37.52 10.38
N GLY A 228 12.54 -36.65 10.85
CA GLY A 228 13.97 -36.96 10.98
C GLY A 228 14.65 -37.22 9.63
N THR A 229 14.13 -36.64 8.54
CA THR A 229 14.67 -36.83 7.18
C THR A 229 15.41 -35.61 6.65
N TYR A 230 15.34 -34.47 7.35
CA TYR A 230 16.02 -33.24 6.95
C TYR A 230 17.54 -33.41 7.01
N GLN A 231 18.20 -33.38 5.86
CA GLN A 231 19.64 -33.52 5.73
C GLN A 231 20.34 -32.16 5.85
N VAL A 232 21.37 -32.08 6.67
CA VAL A 232 22.18 -30.87 6.84
C VAL A 232 23.38 -30.93 5.90
N GLY A 233 24.13 -29.83 5.74
CA GLY A 233 25.19 -29.71 4.72
C GLY A 233 26.31 -30.77 4.79
N ASN A 234 26.47 -31.45 5.94
CA ASN A 234 27.44 -32.54 6.14
C ASN A 234 26.89 -33.95 5.82
N GLY A 235 25.64 -34.06 5.34
CA GLY A 235 25.00 -35.34 5.00
C GLY A 235 24.40 -36.11 6.19
N ASN A 236 24.39 -35.54 7.39
CA ASN A 236 23.67 -36.10 8.53
C ASN A 236 22.23 -35.60 8.56
N ALA A 237 21.31 -36.49 8.94
CA ALA A 237 19.93 -36.12 9.22
C ALA A 237 19.80 -35.49 10.60
N LEU A 238 18.91 -34.50 10.74
CA LEU A 238 18.49 -34.01 12.05
C LEU A 238 17.68 -35.08 12.79
N GLN A 239 17.73 -35.05 14.11
CA GLN A 239 16.86 -35.88 14.94
C GLN A 239 15.40 -35.52 14.65
N SER A 240 14.53 -36.54 14.64
CA SER A 240 13.10 -36.35 14.43
C SER A 240 12.56 -35.44 15.51
N ALA A 241 11.82 -34.40 15.13
CA ALA A 241 11.08 -33.57 16.08
C ALA A 241 9.67 -34.11 16.32
N THR A 242 9.04 -33.66 17.40
CA THR A 242 7.57 -33.65 17.52
C THR A 242 6.98 -32.97 16.27
N PRO A 243 5.81 -33.43 15.76
CA PRO A 243 5.20 -32.86 14.56
C PRO A 243 5.08 -31.33 14.62
N LEU A 244 5.75 -30.64 13.71
CA LEU A 244 5.77 -29.19 13.59
C LEU A 244 4.60 -28.77 12.70
N SER A 245 3.68 -27.97 13.26
CA SER A 245 2.56 -27.42 12.50
C SER A 245 3.07 -26.59 11.31
N PRO A 246 2.43 -26.66 10.13
CA PRO A 246 2.80 -25.78 9.02
C PRO A 246 2.56 -24.32 9.41
N LEU A 247 3.50 -23.45 9.04
CA LEU A 247 3.32 -22.00 9.18
C LEU A 247 2.30 -21.49 8.18
N LEU A 248 1.67 -20.40 8.57
CA LEU A 248 0.74 -19.62 7.76
C LEU A 248 1.37 -18.28 7.40
N TRP A 249 1.07 -17.74 6.22
CA TRP A 249 1.55 -16.40 5.88
C TRP A 249 0.73 -15.32 6.60
N SER A 250 1.39 -14.35 7.24
CA SER A 250 0.72 -13.25 7.96
C SER A 250 0.82 -11.94 7.20
N CYS A 251 -0.29 -11.52 6.60
CA CYS A 251 -0.36 -10.23 5.91
C CYS A 251 -0.24 -9.03 6.85
N GLU A 252 -0.72 -9.18 8.09
CA GLU A 252 -0.60 -8.15 9.11
C GLU A 252 0.87 -7.91 9.47
N ASP A 253 1.63 -8.99 9.67
CA ASP A 253 3.06 -8.89 9.97
C ASP A 253 3.89 -8.42 8.78
N GLU A 254 3.51 -8.79 7.54
CA GLU A 254 4.14 -8.27 6.33
C GLU A 254 3.93 -6.76 6.21
N SER A 255 2.71 -6.29 6.46
CA SER A 255 2.39 -4.86 6.46
C SER A 255 3.16 -4.11 7.55
N ALA A 256 3.21 -4.68 8.76
CA ALA A 256 3.94 -4.10 9.87
C ALA A 256 5.45 -4.01 9.57
N LEU A 257 6.04 -5.08 9.03
CA LEU A 257 7.42 -5.09 8.55
C LEU A 257 7.66 -4.01 7.50
N MET A 258 6.75 -3.83 6.54
CA MET A 258 6.87 -2.74 5.57
C MET A 258 6.89 -1.40 6.29
N ILE A 259 5.88 -1.06 7.09
CA ILE A 259 5.77 0.23 7.77
C ILE A 259 7.00 0.52 8.64
N GLU A 260 7.43 -0.44 9.45
CA GLU A 260 8.55 -0.28 10.37
C GLU A 260 9.89 -0.13 9.65
N LYS A 261 10.03 -0.72 8.45
CA LYS A 261 11.30 -0.76 7.70
C LYS A 261 11.29 0.11 6.44
N VAL A 262 10.19 0.82 6.14
CA VAL A 262 10.03 1.68 4.95
C VAL A 262 11.11 2.76 4.87
N ASP A 263 11.58 3.28 6.00
CA ASP A 263 12.57 4.38 6.00
C ASP A 263 14.00 3.94 6.35
N THR A 264 14.17 2.76 6.96
CA THR A 264 15.50 2.31 7.40
C THR A 264 16.16 1.43 6.35
N CYS A 265 16.87 2.04 5.41
CA CYS A 265 17.95 1.35 4.68
C CYS A 265 19.22 1.18 5.55
N SER A 266 19.01 1.08 6.87
CA SER A 266 20.05 0.97 7.88
C SER A 266 20.31 -0.50 8.14
N THR A 267 21.59 -0.86 8.32
CA THR A 267 21.98 -2.21 8.72
C THR A 267 21.73 -2.50 10.21
N HIS A 268 21.13 -1.57 10.94
CA HIS A 268 20.87 -1.73 12.37
C HIS A 268 19.61 -2.57 12.61
N VAL A 269 19.82 -3.76 13.15
CA VAL A 269 18.77 -4.61 13.73
C VAL A 269 18.11 -3.83 14.87
N ILE A 270 16.81 -3.53 14.73
CA ILE A 270 16.02 -2.86 15.76
C ILE A 270 15.54 -3.94 16.74
N ASP A 271 15.90 -3.80 18.02
CA ASP A 271 15.47 -4.60 19.18
C ASP A 271 15.28 -6.12 18.97
N ALA A 272 16.37 -6.86 19.16
CA ALA A 272 16.44 -8.33 19.12
C ALA A 272 15.55 -9.06 20.15
N GLU A 273 14.82 -8.37 21.03
CA GLU A 273 13.98 -9.02 22.04
C GLU A 273 12.58 -9.40 21.54
N LYS A 274 12.13 -8.85 20.40
CA LYS A 274 10.77 -9.12 19.88
C LYS A 274 10.75 -9.58 18.44
N GLU A 275 11.78 -9.25 17.68
CA GLU A 275 11.81 -9.44 16.23
C GLU A 275 13.24 -9.69 15.77
N PHE A 276 13.42 -10.57 14.79
CA PHE A 276 14.73 -10.86 14.25
C PHE A 276 14.76 -10.56 12.76
N GLU A 277 15.71 -9.71 12.38
CA GLU A 277 15.90 -9.23 11.02
C GLU A 277 17.22 -9.77 10.48
N LYS A 278 17.17 -10.52 9.37
CA LYS A 278 18.37 -10.85 8.60
C LYS A 278 18.48 -9.88 7.45
N ILE A 279 19.64 -9.26 7.33
CA ILE A 279 19.97 -8.37 6.21
C ILE A 279 20.90 -9.14 5.30
N VAL A 280 20.50 -9.35 4.05
CA VAL A 280 21.33 -10.04 3.07
C VAL A 280 21.68 -9.08 1.95
N PRO A 281 22.85 -8.42 2.02
CA PRO A 281 23.28 -7.54 0.95
C PRO A 281 23.59 -8.36 -0.31
N GLY A 282 23.02 -7.96 -1.45
CA GLY A 282 23.29 -8.53 -2.77
C GLY A 282 23.29 -7.45 -3.86
N THR A 283 23.97 -7.69 -4.98
CA THR A 283 24.07 -6.75 -6.11
C THR A 283 22.93 -6.89 -7.12
N VAL A 284 22.59 -5.77 -7.78
CA VAL A 284 21.36 -5.44 -8.54
C VAL A 284 20.91 -6.47 -9.58
N ALA A 285 21.80 -7.29 -10.14
CA ALA A 285 21.51 -7.85 -11.46
C ALA A 285 20.55 -9.06 -11.46
N ASN A 286 20.46 -9.90 -10.42
CA ASN A 286 19.84 -11.22 -10.60
C ASN A 286 19.27 -11.93 -9.35
N MET A 287 18.87 -11.23 -8.27
CA MET A 287 18.14 -11.90 -7.17
C MET A 287 16.74 -12.37 -7.60
N ASN A 288 16.72 -13.49 -8.31
CA ASN A 288 15.57 -14.31 -8.58
C ASN A 288 15.26 -15.18 -7.34
N ASN A 289 14.12 -15.87 -7.34
CA ASN A 289 13.71 -16.71 -6.21
C ASN A 289 14.76 -17.76 -5.82
N ASN A 290 15.66 -18.15 -6.74
CA ASN A 290 16.71 -19.12 -6.43
C ASN A 290 17.80 -18.56 -5.52
N ASP A 291 18.12 -17.27 -5.59
CA ASP A 291 19.14 -16.66 -4.73
C ASP A 291 18.64 -16.57 -3.27
N PHE A 292 17.39 -16.16 -3.09
CA PHE A 292 16.74 -16.21 -1.78
C PHE A 292 16.73 -17.63 -1.21
N MET A 293 16.45 -18.61 -2.06
CA MET A 293 16.42 -19.99 -1.61
C MET A 293 17.79 -20.59 -1.35
N THR A 294 18.80 -20.19 -2.13
CA THR A 294 20.20 -20.55 -1.89
C THR A 294 20.65 -20.00 -0.55
N MET A 295 20.26 -18.77 -0.22
CA MET A 295 20.54 -18.14 1.08
C MET A 295 19.86 -18.90 2.24
N TRP A 296 18.60 -19.30 2.08
CA TRP A 296 17.93 -20.13 3.10
C TRP A 296 18.61 -21.49 3.26
N THR A 297 18.90 -22.19 2.16
CA THR A 297 19.63 -23.47 2.19
C THR A 297 21.01 -23.30 2.83
N GLN A 298 21.72 -22.22 2.53
CA GLN A 298 23.01 -21.90 3.13
C GLN A 298 22.88 -21.67 4.64
N PHE A 299 21.88 -20.89 5.06
CA PHE A 299 21.57 -20.71 6.48
C PHE A 299 21.34 -22.07 7.17
N PHE A 300 20.51 -22.94 6.58
CA PHE A 300 20.23 -24.27 7.13
C PHE A 300 21.52 -25.09 7.23
N SER A 301 22.35 -25.05 6.18
CA SER A 301 23.61 -25.78 6.17
C SER A 301 24.58 -25.28 7.25
N GLU A 302 24.70 -23.97 7.46
CA GLU A 302 25.64 -23.39 8.41
C GLU A 302 25.20 -23.61 9.86
N VAL A 303 23.93 -23.35 10.16
CA VAL A 303 23.39 -23.47 11.52
C VAL A 303 23.43 -24.91 12.00
N PHE A 304 23.01 -25.85 11.17
CA PHE A 304 22.92 -27.24 11.59
C PHE A 304 24.23 -28.01 11.48
N THR A 305 25.19 -27.58 10.64
CA THR A 305 26.54 -28.17 10.66
C THR A 305 27.29 -27.81 11.93
N ALA A 306 27.09 -26.60 12.46
CA ALA A 306 27.76 -26.15 13.67
C ALA A 306 27.23 -26.82 14.96
N ASN A 307 25.96 -27.21 15.00
CA ASN A 307 25.36 -27.76 16.21
C ASN A 307 24.18 -28.73 15.91
N PRO A 308 24.44 -30.04 15.76
CA PRO A 308 23.40 -31.01 15.34
C PRO A 308 22.33 -31.30 16.42
N ASN A 309 22.56 -30.92 17.68
CA ASN A 309 21.62 -31.11 18.80
C ASN A 309 21.05 -29.77 19.29
N PHE A 310 20.69 -28.88 18.36
CA PHE A 310 20.50 -27.43 18.57
C PHE A 310 19.62 -27.03 19.78
N ASN A 311 20.21 -26.92 20.98
CA ASN A 311 19.62 -26.15 22.07
C ASN A 311 19.88 -24.67 21.79
N PHE A 312 18.83 -23.84 21.79
CA PHE A 312 18.90 -22.39 21.48
C PHE A 312 19.62 -21.57 22.59
N LEU A 313 20.49 -22.21 23.40
CA LEU A 313 21.06 -21.66 24.62
C LEU A 313 22.55 -21.27 24.50
N SER A 314 22.77 -19.97 24.74
CA SER A 314 23.96 -19.30 25.29
C SER A 314 25.23 -19.12 24.45
N GLN A 315 25.47 -19.91 23.39
CA GLN A 315 26.72 -19.79 22.62
C GLN A 315 26.50 -19.20 21.22
N SER A 316 26.11 -17.93 21.14
CA SER A 316 26.99 -16.87 20.64
C SER A 316 26.16 -15.64 20.26
N THR A 317 26.55 -14.49 20.78
CA THR A 317 26.18 -13.18 20.23
C THR A 317 26.76 -12.96 18.81
N ALA A 318 27.57 -13.90 18.30
CA ALA A 318 28.23 -13.83 17.00
C ALA A 318 27.38 -14.38 15.85
N TYR A 319 26.30 -15.12 16.12
CA TYR A 319 25.36 -15.64 15.10
C TYR A 319 24.09 -14.80 14.95
N SER A 320 24.09 -13.55 15.44
CA SER A 320 22.95 -12.63 15.41
C SER A 320 22.33 -12.39 14.04
N THR A 321 23.12 -12.56 12.99
CA THR A 321 22.72 -12.35 11.59
C THR A 321 21.95 -13.52 10.97
N HIS A 322 21.81 -14.65 11.67
CA HIS A 322 21.25 -15.88 11.08
C HIS A 322 19.86 -16.22 11.64
N TYR A 323 19.43 -15.62 12.75
CA TYR A 323 18.26 -16.08 13.51
C TYR A 323 16.90 -16.31 12.81
N PRO A 324 16.42 -15.55 11.81
CA PRO A 324 15.01 -15.62 11.37
C PRO A 324 14.54 -17.01 10.95
N ALA A 325 15.43 -17.80 10.37
CA ALA A 325 15.10 -19.14 9.93
C ALA A 325 15.04 -20.15 11.08
N ALA A 326 15.73 -19.93 12.19
CA ALA A 326 15.53 -20.72 13.41
C ALA A 326 14.16 -20.43 14.04
N PHE A 327 13.69 -19.18 14.02
CA PHE A 327 12.33 -18.82 14.47
C PHE A 327 11.25 -19.50 13.63
N ALA A 328 11.43 -19.52 12.31
CA ALA A 328 10.52 -20.22 11.41
C ALA A 328 10.49 -21.75 11.62
N LEU A 329 11.47 -22.33 12.32
CA LEU A 329 11.51 -23.74 12.70
C LEU A 329 11.02 -24.00 14.12
N SER A 330 10.60 -22.98 14.86
CA SER A 330 10.06 -23.18 16.20
C SER A 330 8.82 -24.06 16.17
N GLU A 331 8.69 -24.95 17.15
CA GLU A 331 7.43 -25.64 17.41
C GLU A 331 6.30 -24.67 17.77
N THR A 332 6.62 -23.52 18.36
CA THR A 332 5.62 -22.53 18.77
C THR A 332 5.27 -21.55 17.66
N ALA A 333 6.05 -21.47 16.57
CA ALA A 333 5.77 -20.55 15.47
C ALA A 333 4.53 -21.01 14.70
N GLU A 334 3.61 -20.08 14.49
CA GLU A 334 2.32 -20.27 13.82
C GLU A 334 2.28 -19.52 12.49
N THR A 335 2.89 -18.32 12.44
CA THR A 335 2.87 -17.48 11.26
C THR A 335 4.25 -17.01 10.84
N ILE A 336 4.39 -16.66 9.57
CA ILE A 336 5.56 -15.97 9.02
C ILE A 336 5.14 -14.88 8.04
N ALA A 337 5.92 -13.81 8.01
CA ALA A 337 5.86 -12.78 6.98
C ALA A 337 7.28 -12.44 6.55
N CYS A 338 7.47 -12.08 5.29
CA CYS A 338 8.71 -11.47 4.84
C CYS A 338 8.43 -10.22 4.02
N ILE A 339 9.43 -9.36 3.84
CA ILE A 339 9.42 -8.26 2.88
C ILE A 339 10.73 -8.26 2.11
N LYS A 340 10.69 -7.74 0.88
CA LYS A 340 11.89 -7.46 0.07
C LYS A 340 11.94 -5.96 -0.20
N LYS A 341 13.08 -5.35 0.10
CA LYS A 341 13.31 -3.92 -0.09
C LYS A 341 14.59 -3.68 -0.88
N VAL A 342 14.55 -2.70 -1.78
CA VAL A 342 15.72 -2.22 -2.52
C VAL A 342 16.17 -0.90 -1.91
N CYS A 343 17.43 -0.84 -1.49
CA CYS A 343 18.02 0.37 -0.95
C CYS A 343 19.11 0.87 -1.88
N SER A 344 19.00 2.13 -2.31
CA SER A 344 20.07 2.82 -3.01
C SER A 344 21.22 3.09 -2.05
N SER A 345 22.46 2.80 -2.45
CA SER A 345 23.62 3.22 -1.66
C SER A 345 23.63 4.75 -1.52
N ASN A 346 23.74 5.27 -0.30
CA ASN A 346 23.89 6.71 -0.03
C ASN A 346 25.22 7.29 -0.56
N SER A 347 26.12 6.46 -1.09
CA SER A 347 27.35 6.89 -1.73
C SER A 347 27.06 7.42 -3.14
N PRO A 348 27.54 8.62 -3.51
CA PRO A 348 27.41 9.11 -4.88
C PRO A 348 28.03 8.09 -5.83
N PRO A 349 27.35 7.69 -6.91
CA PRO A 349 27.94 6.79 -7.89
C PRO A 349 29.18 7.46 -8.49
N LEU A 350 30.26 6.68 -8.67
CA LEU A 350 31.39 7.12 -9.47
C LEU A 350 30.90 7.43 -10.90
N PRO A 351 31.43 8.45 -11.59
CA PRO A 351 31.05 8.75 -12.97
C PRO A 351 31.17 7.51 -13.86
N GLY A 352 30.06 7.07 -14.46
CA GLY A 352 30.00 5.87 -15.30
C GLY A 352 29.72 4.55 -14.57
N SER A 353 29.48 4.56 -13.25
CA SER A 353 29.05 3.37 -12.49
C SER A 353 27.54 3.38 -12.22
N ILE A 354 26.92 2.21 -12.33
CA ILE A 354 25.53 2.00 -11.88
C ILE A 354 25.56 1.98 -10.34
N PRO A 355 24.75 2.78 -9.64
CA PRO A 355 24.72 2.76 -8.17
C PRO A 355 24.44 1.34 -7.68
N ALA A 356 25.25 0.86 -6.74
CA ALA A 356 25.02 -0.42 -6.12
C ALA A 356 23.73 -0.34 -5.31
N ALA A 357 22.68 -1.01 -5.77
CA ALA A 357 21.51 -1.23 -4.94
C ALA A 357 21.76 -2.46 -4.08
N THR A 358 21.44 -2.33 -2.79
CA THR A 358 21.48 -3.42 -1.83
C THR A 358 20.06 -3.88 -1.60
N PHE A 359 19.80 -5.18 -1.79
CA PHE A 359 18.52 -5.78 -1.41
C PHE A 359 18.52 -6.16 0.06
N TYR A 360 17.35 -6.04 0.68
CA TYR A 360 17.08 -6.44 2.06
C TYR A 360 15.91 -7.42 2.02
N HIS A 361 16.06 -8.55 2.69
CA HIS A 361 15.02 -9.57 2.82
C HIS A 361 14.76 -9.81 4.30
N ILE A 362 13.68 -9.25 4.81
CA ILE A 362 13.41 -9.22 6.24
C ILE A 362 12.23 -10.14 6.50
N CYS A 363 12.39 -11.12 7.38
CA CYS A 363 11.33 -12.07 7.74
C CYS A 363 11.04 -11.99 9.24
N ARG A 364 9.77 -12.13 9.63
CA ARG A 364 9.28 -12.19 11.01
C ARG A 364 8.42 -13.43 11.15
N ALA A 365 8.67 -14.24 12.18
CA ALA A 365 7.81 -15.35 12.56
C ALA A 365 7.20 -15.07 13.95
N LYS A 366 5.95 -15.49 14.15
CA LYS A 366 5.22 -15.31 15.41
C LYS A 366 4.57 -16.61 15.88
N PRO A 367 4.41 -16.80 17.20
CA PRO A 367 5.04 -16.04 18.29
C PRO A 367 6.58 -16.10 18.24
N SER A 368 7.23 -15.11 18.86
CA SER A 368 8.69 -15.12 18.99
C SER A 368 9.12 -16.18 20.00
N ILE A 369 10.21 -16.90 19.69
CA ILE A 369 10.89 -17.80 20.62
C ILE A 369 11.61 -16.97 21.69
N GLN A 370 11.52 -17.39 22.95
CA GLN A 370 12.38 -16.81 23.99
C GLN A 370 13.80 -17.32 23.86
N ILE A 371 14.78 -16.42 23.99
CA ILE A 371 16.19 -16.84 24.02
C ILE A 371 16.36 -17.88 25.11
N GLY A 372 16.87 -19.04 24.72
CA GLY A 372 17.17 -20.11 25.62
C GLY A 372 16.12 -21.22 25.75
N THR A 373 15.10 -21.23 24.91
CA THR A 373 14.20 -22.39 24.77
C THR A 373 14.59 -23.24 23.58
N ASP A 374 14.46 -24.56 23.67
CA ASP A 374 14.70 -25.43 22.53
C ASP A 374 13.79 -25.06 21.36
N LEU A 375 14.27 -25.19 20.11
CA LEU A 375 13.49 -24.83 18.93
C LEU A 375 12.27 -25.74 18.79
N TYR A 376 12.46 -27.02 19.10
CA TYR A 376 11.46 -28.06 19.04
C TYR A 376 11.85 -29.21 19.96
N GLN A 377 10.87 -29.96 20.42
CA GLN A 377 11.10 -31.20 21.17
C GLN A 377 11.48 -32.34 20.22
N VAL A 378 12.51 -33.12 20.58
CA VAL A 378 12.94 -34.34 19.87
C VAL A 378 12.14 -35.55 20.32
#